data_AF-A0A924NZY1-F1
#
_entry.id   AF-A0A924NZY1-F1
#
_cell.length_a   1.000
_cell.length_b   1.000
_cell.length_c   1.000
_cell.angle_alpha   90.00
_cell.angle_beta   90.00
_cell.angle_gamma   90.00
#
_symmetry.space_group_name_H-M   'P 1'
#
loop_
_entity.id
_entity.type
_entity.pdbx_description
1 polymer ?
#
loop_
_entity_poly.entity_id
_entity_poly.type
_entity_poly.pdbx_seq_one_letter_code
_entity_poly.pdbx_strand_id
1 'polypeptide(L)'
;MKRSDTLASDSNPLAFLLGGGEMGSLIRSMDWSETALGPAEEWPQSLRTTVNICLASDLPICVIWGPGLVQLYNDAYRVICGDKHPRSMGQNFSECWKEAWPVIGEAHDAAVAGDTAFLESCQQRM
;
A
#
# COMPACT_ATOMS: atom_id res chain seq x y z
N MET A 1 -2.13 -18.30 -48.03
CA MET A 1 -1.37 -17.08 -47.67
C MET A 1 -1.72 -16.75 -46.23
N LYS A 2 -0.81 -16.99 -45.28
CA LYS A 2 -1.06 -16.77 -43.84
C LYS A 2 -0.98 -15.27 -43.53
N ARG A 3 -2.00 -14.70 -42.89
CA ARG A 3 -1.84 -13.50 -42.06
C ARG A 3 -2.31 -13.88 -40.66
N SER A 4 -1.32 -14.31 -39.88
CA SER A 4 -1.40 -14.45 -38.44
C SER A 4 -1.19 -13.06 -37.87
N ASP A 5 -2.26 -12.34 -37.58
CA ASP A 5 -2.19 -11.14 -36.75
C ASP A 5 -2.44 -11.60 -35.31
N THR A 6 -1.36 -12.00 -34.65
CA THR A 6 -1.33 -12.19 -33.21
C THR A 6 -1.45 -10.81 -32.56
N LEU A 7 -2.65 -10.45 -32.11
CA LEU A 7 -2.83 -9.36 -31.15
C LEU A 7 -2.24 -9.83 -29.81
N ALA A 8 -0.94 -9.61 -29.63
CA ALA A 8 -0.36 -9.64 -28.29
C ALA A 8 -1.07 -8.53 -27.50
N SER A 9 -1.87 -8.92 -26.52
CA SER A 9 -2.39 -8.01 -25.50
C SER A 9 -1.19 -7.50 -24.71
N ASP A 10 -0.70 -6.30 -25.03
CA ASP A 10 0.19 -5.48 -24.19
C ASP A 10 -0.58 -5.01 -22.94
N SER A 11 -1.17 -5.94 -22.21
CA SER A 11 -1.72 -5.71 -20.89
C SER A 11 -0.53 -5.52 -19.95
N ASN A 12 -0.07 -4.27 -19.83
CA ASN A 12 0.88 -3.87 -18.80
C ASN A 12 0.35 -4.42 -17.46
N PRO A 13 1.07 -5.35 -16.80
CA PRO A 13 0.55 -6.02 -15.60
C PRO A 13 0.39 -5.05 -14.43
N LEU A 14 1.05 -3.89 -14.50
CA LEU A 14 0.94 -2.77 -13.57
C LEU A 14 -0.02 -1.68 -14.07
N ALA A 15 -0.84 -1.94 -15.09
CA ALA A 15 -1.82 -0.99 -15.61
C ALA A 15 -2.80 -0.51 -14.54
N PHE A 16 -3.06 -1.33 -13.50
CA PHE A 16 -3.90 -0.93 -12.39
C PHE A 16 -3.29 0.25 -11.61
N LEU A 17 -1.96 0.37 -11.57
CA LEU A 17 -1.25 1.49 -10.97
C LEU A 17 -1.15 2.72 -11.88
N LEU A 18 -1.83 2.77 -13.04
CA LEU A 18 -1.81 3.97 -13.90
C LEU A 18 -2.53 5.13 -13.19
N GLY A 19 -1.75 5.99 -12.53
CA GLY A 19 -2.23 7.09 -11.69
C GLY A 19 -1.50 7.15 -10.35
N GLY A 20 -2.14 7.79 -9.36
CA GLY A 20 -1.70 7.74 -7.95
C GLY A 20 -0.49 8.60 -7.59
N GLY A 21 -0.22 9.66 -8.36
CA GLY A 21 0.81 10.65 -7.99
C GLY A 21 2.22 10.09 -7.82
N GLU A 22 2.94 10.62 -6.81
CA GLU A 22 4.32 10.25 -6.49
C GLU A 22 4.36 8.83 -5.91
N MET A 23 3.40 8.47 -5.03
CA MET A 23 3.35 7.13 -4.42
C MET A 23 3.03 6.04 -5.44
N GLY A 24 2.13 6.30 -6.38
CA GLY A 24 1.88 5.38 -7.50
C GLY A 24 3.15 5.17 -8.33
N SER A 25 3.93 6.22 -8.56
CA SER A 25 5.22 6.11 -9.24
C SER A 25 6.25 5.33 -8.44
N LEU A 26 6.31 5.56 -7.13
CA LEU A 26 7.19 4.82 -6.23
C LEU A 26 6.86 3.33 -6.23
N ILE A 27 5.58 2.99 -6.04
CA ILE A 27 5.10 1.59 -6.05
C ILE A 27 5.47 0.91 -7.37
N ARG A 28 5.36 1.58 -8.52
CA ARG A 28 5.77 0.99 -9.82
C ARG A 28 7.29 0.79 -9.96
N SER A 29 8.10 1.56 -9.24
CA SER A 29 9.57 1.50 -9.32
C SER A 29 10.21 0.50 -8.36
N MET A 30 9.44 0.01 -7.39
CA MET A 30 9.94 -0.91 -6.37
C MET A 30 9.95 -2.35 -6.84
N ASP A 31 10.98 -3.10 -6.43
CA ASP A 31 10.99 -4.55 -6.56
C ASP A 31 10.19 -5.18 -5.41
N TRP A 32 8.96 -5.57 -5.70
CA TRP A 32 8.07 -6.18 -4.72
C TRP A 32 8.39 -7.64 -4.43
N SER A 33 9.22 -8.29 -5.25
CA SER A 33 9.60 -9.69 -5.05
C SER A 33 10.42 -9.89 -3.77
N GLU A 34 11.07 -8.84 -3.27
CA GLU A 34 11.81 -8.84 -2.00
C GLU A 34 10.88 -8.64 -0.78
N THR A 35 9.59 -8.34 -1.00
CA THR A 35 8.61 -8.12 0.07
C THR A 35 7.74 -9.35 0.30
N ALA A 36 7.06 -9.40 1.44
CA ALA A 36 6.10 -10.48 1.73
C ALA A 36 4.86 -10.48 0.81
N LEU A 37 4.65 -9.44 -0.02
CA LEU A 37 3.57 -9.43 -1.03
C LEU A 37 3.94 -10.17 -2.30
N GLY A 38 5.24 -10.38 -2.55
CA GLY A 38 5.73 -10.89 -3.81
C GLY A 38 5.53 -9.91 -4.99
N PRO A 39 5.86 -10.36 -6.22
CA PRO A 39 5.81 -9.53 -7.42
C PRO A 39 4.44 -8.87 -7.61
N ALA A 40 4.43 -7.59 -8.01
CA ALA A 40 3.19 -6.82 -8.15
C ALA A 40 2.25 -7.38 -9.24
N GLU A 41 2.80 -8.12 -10.20
CA GLU A 41 2.07 -8.84 -11.24
C GLU A 41 1.23 -10.01 -10.70
N GLU A 42 1.59 -10.54 -9.52
CA GLU A 42 0.93 -11.66 -8.86
C GLU A 42 -0.04 -11.23 -7.76
N TRP A 43 -0.12 -9.92 -7.48
CA TRP A 43 -1.03 -9.42 -6.44
C TRP A 43 -2.48 -9.82 -6.72
N PRO A 44 -3.24 -10.23 -5.69
CA PRO A 44 -4.65 -10.56 -5.85
C PRO A 44 -5.45 -9.32 -6.27
N GLN A 45 -6.52 -9.52 -7.05
CA GLN A 45 -7.36 -8.43 -7.57
C GLN A 45 -7.92 -7.52 -6.48
N SER A 46 -8.22 -8.08 -5.30
CA SER A 46 -8.66 -7.32 -4.12
C SER A 46 -7.60 -6.30 -3.69
N LEU A 47 -6.33 -6.70 -3.54
CA LEU A 47 -5.24 -5.79 -3.19
C LEU A 47 -5.09 -4.68 -4.23
N ARG A 48 -5.08 -5.02 -5.52
CA ARG A 48 -4.98 -4.03 -6.60
C ARG A 48 -6.08 -2.97 -6.51
N THR A 49 -7.30 -3.41 -6.22
CA THR A 49 -8.46 -2.52 -6.10
C THR A 49 -8.33 -1.62 -4.87
N THR A 50 -7.94 -2.16 -3.71
CA THR A 50 -7.71 -1.40 -2.48
C THR A 50 -6.60 -0.36 -2.65
N VAL A 51 -5.48 -0.73 -3.28
CA VAL A 51 -4.36 0.19 -3.56
C VAL A 51 -4.82 1.31 -4.49
N ASN A 52 -5.63 1.02 -5.50
CA ASN A 52 -6.18 2.05 -6.37
C ASN A 52 -7.09 3.03 -5.65
N ILE A 53 -7.95 2.55 -4.75
CA ILE A 53 -8.79 3.41 -3.92
C ILE A 53 -7.92 4.29 -3.00
N CYS A 54 -6.90 3.71 -2.38
CA CYS A 54 -5.95 4.42 -1.54
C CYS A 54 -5.26 5.57 -2.32
N LEU A 55 -4.70 5.25 -3.49
CA LEU A 55 -3.96 6.18 -4.34
C LEU A 55 -4.85 7.27 -4.98
N ALA A 56 -6.15 7.01 -5.15
CA ALA A 56 -7.09 7.98 -5.73
C ALA A 56 -7.67 8.96 -4.69
N SER A 57 -7.42 8.75 -3.40
CA SER A 57 -7.95 9.59 -2.33
C SER A 57 -7.02 10.74 -1.99
N ASP A 58 -7.59 11.93 -1.77
CA ASP A 58 -6.87 13.10 -1.23
C ASP A 58 -6.69 13.04 0.30
N LEU A 59 -7.41 12.14 0.99
CA LEU A 59 -7.25 11.92 2.43
C LEU A 59 -6.07 10.98 2.69
N PRO A 60 -5.30 11.18 3.78
CA PRO A 60 -4.23 10.25 4.17
C PRO A 60 -4.76 8.84 4.39
N ILE A 61 -4.30 7.88 3.58
CA ILE A 61 -4.66 6.46 3.71
C ILE A 61 -3.39 5.60 3.69
N CYS A 62 -3.35 4.64 4.61
CA CYS A 62 -2.37 3.56 4.64
C CYS A 62 -3.11 2.21 4.68
N VAL A 63 -2.73 1.31 3.78
CA VAL A 63 -3.21 -0.06 3.67
C VAL A 63 -2.13 -0.98 4.24
N ILE A 64 -2.48 -1.77 5.24
CA ILE A 64 -1.62 -2.81 5.81
C ILE A 64 -2.15 -4.14 5.30
N TRP A 65 -1.32 -4.92 4.60
CA TRP A 65 -1.78 -6.10 3.87
C TRP A 65 -1.06 -7.39 4.27
N GLY A 66 -1.87 -8.44 4.45
CA GLY A 66 -1.41 -9.81 4.62
C GLY A 66 -0.68 -10.07 5.95
N PRO A 67 -0.20 -11.31 6.15
CA PRO A 67 0.48 -11.71 7.39
C PRO A 67 1.84 -11.02 7.59
N GLY A 68 2.46 -10.52 6.52
CA GLY A 68 3.68 -9.73 6.57
C GLY A 68 3.46 -8.27 7.00
N LEU A 69 2.20 -7.85 7.21
CA LEU A 69 1.82 -6.48 7.56
C LEU A 69 2.44 -5.44 6.63
N VAL A 70 2.44 -5.73 5.33
CA VAL A 70 3.12 -4.87 4.36
C VAL A 70 2.32 -3.59 4.17
N GLN A 71 2.94 -2.44 4.39
CA GLN A 71 2.27 -1.15 4.29
C GLN A 71 2.39 -0.52 2.90
N LEU A 72 1.28 -0.05 2.35
CA LEU A 72 1.19 0.78 1.14
C LEU A 72 0.36 2.02 1.44
N TYR A 73 0.78 3.18 0.97
CA TYR A 73 0.12 4.43 1.33
C TYR A 73 0.13 5.46 0.20
N ASN A 74 -0.74 6.46 0.30
CA ASN A 74 -0.90 7.50 -0.72
C ASN A 74 -0.07 8.77 -0.43
N ASP A 75 -0.12 9.71 -1.37
CA ASP A 75 0.65 10.96 -1.30
C ASP A 75 0.29 11.80 -0.07
N ALA A 76 -0.96 11.77 0.39
CA ALA A 76 -1.38 12.49 1.59
C ALA A 76 -0.79 11.87 2.87
N TYR A 77 -0.69 10.53 2.93
CA TYR A 77 -0.13 9.82 4.08
C TYR A 77 1.40 9.91 4.17
N ARG A 78 2.10 10.19 3.06
CA ARG A 78 3.57 10.34 3.07
C ARG A 78 4.06 11.36 4.10
N VAL A 79 3.27 12.41 4.36
CA VAL A 79 3.58 13.45 5.34
C VAL A 79 3.63 12.89 6.76
N ILE A 80 2.75 11.94 7.07
CA ILE A 80 2.70 11.24 8.36
C ILE A 80 3.94 10.35 8.53
N CYS A 81 4.42 9.74 7.45
CA CYS A 81 5.63 8.92 7.49
C CYS A 81 6.91 9.70 7.81
N GLY A 82 6.98 11.00 7.49
CA GLY A 82 8.17 11.83 7.70
C GLY A 82 9.45 11.16 7.17
N ASP A 83 10.49 11.11 7.99
CA ASP A 83 11.81 10.53 7.65
C ASP A 83 11.81 9.00 7.42
N LYS A 84 10.69 8.32 7.69
CA LYS A 84 10.54 6.90 7.36
C LYS A 84 10.25 6.70 5.87
N HIS A 85 9.72 7.69 5.17
CA HIS A 85 9.55 7.66 3.71
C HIS A 85 10.92 7.84 3.00
N PRO A 86 11.19 7.13 1.88
CA PRO A 86 10.35 6.13 1.20
C PRO A 86 10.47 4.72 1.78
N ARG A 87 11.42 4.49 2.70
CA ARG A 87 11.77 3.17 3.23
C ARG A 87 10.58 2.41 3.83
N SER A 88 9.62 3.13 4.41
CA SER A 88 8.42 2.51 4.98
C SER A 88 7.51 1.86 3.92
N MET A 89 7.54 2.30 2.67
CA MET A 89 6.75 1.67 1.60
C MET A 89 7.20 0.22 1.44
N GLY A 90 6.26 -0.73 1.52
CA GLY A 90 6.57 -2.16 1.39
C GLY A 90 7.21 -2.81 2.63
N GLN A 91 7.49 -2.06 3.70
CA GLN A 91 7.99 -2.62 4.96
C GLN A 91 6.87 -3.20 5.84
N ASN A 92 7.29 -4.07 6.77
CA ASN A 92 6.42 -4.51 7.86
C ASN A 92 6.00 -3.31 8.74
N PHE A 93 4.70 -3.14 8.89
CA PHE A 93 4.11 -2.01 9.60
C PHE A 93 4.49 -1.97 11.08
N SER A 94 4.47 -3.11 11.78
CA SER A 94 4.74 -3.15 13.22
C SER A 94 6.22 -2.89 13.54
N GLU A 95 7.12 -3.31 12.65
CA GLU A 95 8.55 -2.98 12.75
C GLU A 95 8.81 -1.49 12.46
N CYS A 96 8.20 -0.97 11.39
CA CYS A 96 8.34 0.43 10.98
C CYS A 96 7.83 1.41 12.05
N TRP A 97 6.74 1.06 12.74
CA TRP A 97 6.05 1.89 13.72
C TRP A 97 6.19 1.38 15.15
N LYS A 98 7.28 0.64 15.44
CA LYS A 98 7.53 0.06 16.76
C LYS A 98 7.50 1.08 17.89
N GLU A 99 7.94 2.31 17.65
CA GLU A 99 7.91 3.38 18.65
C GLU A 99 6.49 3.86 18.97
N ALA A 100 5.57 3.79 18.00
CA ALA A 100 4.18 4.20 18.14
C ALA A 100 3.26 3.03 18.58
N TRP A 101 3.79 1.80 18.67
CA TRP A 101 3.03 0.60 19.02
C TRP A 101 2.20 0.70 20.32
N PRO A 102 2.68 1.36 21.40
CA PRO A 102 1.86 1.55 22.60
C PRO A 102 0.55 2.33 22.37
N VAL A 103 0.45 3.08 21.27
CA VAL A 103 -0.74 3.85 20.89
C VAL A 103 -1.57 3.12 19.83
N ILE A 104 -0.91 2.49 18.85
CA ILE A 104 -1.60 1.93 17.67
C ILE A 104 -1.85 0.42 17.75
N GLY A 105 -1.17 -0.29 18.65
CA GLY A 105 -1.18 -1.76 18.70
C GLY A 105 -2.55 -2.36 18.95
N GLU A 106 -3.33 -1.78 19.88
CA GLU A 106 -4.69 -2.26 20.17
C GLU A 106 -5.63 -2.07 18.96
N ALA A 107 -5.55 -0.91 18.30
CA ALA A 107 -6.34 -0.65 17.11
C ALA A 107 -5.94 -1.55 15.93
N HIS A 108 -4.64 -1.84 15.80
CA HIS A 108 -4.14 -2.81 14.83
C HIS A 108 -4.71 -4.20 15.09
N ASP A 109 -4.64 -4.69 16.33
CA ASP A 109 -5.09 -6.05 16.68
C ASP A 109 -6.60 -6.20 16.48
N ALA A 110 -7.39 -5.17 16.78
CA ALA A 110 -8.82 -5.11 16.45
C ALA A 110 -9.06 -5.17 14.93
N ALA A 111 -8.32 -4.40 14.14
CA ALA A 111 -8.44 -4.43 12.68
C ALA A 111 -8.11 -5.81 12.09
N VAL A 112 -7.10 -6.51 12.65
CA VAL A 112 -6.75 -7.89 12.26
C VAL A 112 -7.86 -8.88 12.64
N ALA A 113 -8.57 -8.65 13.75
CA ALA A 113 -9.73 -9.45 14.15
C ALA A 113 -10.99 -9.17 13.29
N GLY A 114 -10.97 -8.15 12.44
CA GLY A 114 -12.08 -7.75 11.58
C GLY A 114 -12.96 -6.64 12.16
N ASP A 115 -12.55 -6.06 13.29
CA ASP A 115 -13.25 -4.96 13.94
C ASP A 115 -12.73 -3.59 13.46
N THR A 116 -13.54 -2.55 13.64
CA THR A 116 -13.12 -1.17 13.37
C THR A 116 -12.65 -0.51 14.66
N ALA A 117 -11.48 0.12 14.64
CA ALA A 117 -10.96 0.91 15.76
C ALA A 117 -10.71 2.36 15.32
N PHE A 118 -10.96 3.30 16.25
CA PHE A 118 -10.69 4.73 16.04
C PHE A 118 -9.68 5.21 17.08
N LEU A 119 -8.61 5.84 16.63
CA LEU A 119 -7.57 6.41 17.49
C LEU A 119 -7.88 7.89 17.75
N GLU A 120 -8.49 8.18 18.91
CA GLU A 120 -8.83 9.55 19.32
C GLU A 120 -7.59 10.46 19.46
N SER A 121 -6.44 9.89 19.81
CA SER A 121 -5.22 10.63 20.13
C SER A 121 -4.51 11.26 18.92
N CYS A 122 -4.83 10.85 17.69
CA CYS A 122 -4.25 11.45 16.48
C CYS A 122 -4.81 12.85 16.18
N GLN A 123 -5.93 13.26 16.78
CA GLN A 123 -6.54 14.58 16.54
C GLN A 123 -5.93 15.73 17.36
N GLN A 124 -5.13 15.46 18.40
CA GLN A 124 -4.75 16.50 19.37
C GLN A 124 -3.41 17.22 19.12
N ARG A 125 -2.69 16.94 18.03
CA ARG A 125 -1.39 17.58 17.74
C ARG A 125 -1.20 17.96 16.26
N MET A 126 -2.25 18.48 15.64
CA MET A 126 -2.12 19.32 14.44
C MET A 126 -2.20 20.79 14.83
#